data_AF-A0A7Y3TW73-F1
#
_entry.id   AF-A0A7Y3TW73-F1
#
_cell.length_a   1.000
_cell.length_b   1.000
_cell.length_c   1.000
_cell.angle_alpha   90.00
_cell.angle_beta   90.00
_cell.angle_gamma   90.00
#
_symmetry.space_group_name_H-M   'P 1'
#
loop_
_entity.id
_entity.type
_entity.pdbx_description
1 polymer ?
#
loop_
_entity_poly.entity_id
_entity_poly.type
_entity_poly.pdbx_seq_one_letter_code
_entity_poly.pdbx_strand_id
1 'polypeptide(L)'
;MLRFIVQVLPFNPPGPDHDNPLAKQHQVSVIADAIRTGAISEAQGLLQLNKALEHYSRIEWWGTLEALTAGQDDFARQVISAFETEQGHPLSVPVSEPQRSAWLAFLGDYGL
;
A
#
# COMPACT_ATOMS: atom_id res chain seq x y z
N MET A 1 6.52 -5.07 -1.90
CA MET A 1 5.07 -4.96 -1.63
C MET A 1 4.35 -6.31 -1.61
N LEU A 2 4.26 -7.06 -2.71
CA LEU A 2 3.55 -8.37 -2.75
C LEU A 2 3.94 -9.34 -1.62
N ARG A 3 5.23 -9.43 -1.29
CA ARG A 3 5.71 -10.24 -0.16
C ARG A 3 5.10 -9.82 1.18
N PHE A 4 5.00 -8.52 1.43
CA PHE A 4 4.39 -7.98 2.65
C PHE A 4 2.91 -8.34 2.72
N ILE A 5 2.18 -8.16 1.60
CA ILE A 5 0.77 -8.51 1.48
C ILE A 5 0.53 -9.99 1.85
N VAL A 6 1.36 -10.90 1.37
CA VAL A 6 1.24 -12.34 1.64
C VAL A 6 1.63 -12.70 3.08
N GLN A 7 2.64 -12.03 3.65
CA GLN A 7 3.22 -12.42 4.95
C GLN A 7 2.57 -11.73 6.14
N VAL A 8 1.94 -10.57 5.95
CA VAL A 8 1.47 -9.72 7.05
C VAL A 8 -0.04 -9.60 7.07
N LEU A 9 -0.66 -9.22 5.95
CA LEU A 9 -2.09 -8.86 5.94
C LEU A 9 -3.06 -10.00 6.33
N PRO A 10 -2.78 -11.29 6.06
CA PRO A 10 -3.60 -12.39 6.56
C PRO A 10 -3.55 -12.60 8.08
N PHE A 11 -2.59 -11.96 8.76
CA PHE A 11 -2.35 -12.16 10.19
C PHE A 11 -2.49 -10.86 11.00
N ASN A 12 -2.47 -9.70 10.34
CA ASN A 12 -2.53 -8.40 11.00
C ASN A 12 -3.35 -7.39 10.17
N PRO A 13 -4.44 -6.82 10.72
CA PRO A 13 -5.04 -7.19 12.01
C PRO A 13 -5.58 -8.63 11.98
N PRO A 14 -5.72 -9.28 13.15
CA PRO A 14 -6.31 -10.60 13.22
C PRO A 14 -7.75 -10.54 12.68
N GLY A 15 -8.05 -11.44 11.75
CA GLY A 15 -9.41 -11.60 11.24
C GLY A 15 -10.34 -12.27 12.25
N PRO A 16 -11.58 -12.56 11.83
CA PRO A 16 -12.57 -13.17 12.70
C PRO A 16 -12.13 -14.54 13.25
N ASP A 17 -12.50 -14.85 14.50
CA ASP A 17 -12.11 -16.10 15.20
C ASP A 17 -12.49 -17.40 14.46
N HIS A 18 -13.47 -17.34 13.57
CA HIS A 18 -13.97 -18.48 12.79
C HIS A 18 -13.21 -18.70 11.47
N ASP A 19 -12.29 -17.79 11.13
CA ASP A 19 -11.62 -17.77 9.84
C ASP A 19 -10.18 -18.29 9.99
N ASN A 20 -9.62 -18.90 8.93
CA ASN A 20 -8.30 -19.54 8.99
C ASN A 20 -7.21 -18.67 8.33
N PRO A 21 -6.32 -18.03 9.11
CA PRO A 21 -5.26 -17.17 8.57
C PRO A 21 -4.34 -17.86 7.56
N LEU A 22 -4.05 -19.16 7.74
CA LEU A 22 -3.20 -19.91 6.80
C LEU A 22 -3.90 -20.17 5.47
N ALA A 23 -5.22 -20.43 5.50
CA ALA A 23 -6.01 -20.54 4.27
C ALA A 23 -6.06 -19.21 3.52
N LYS A 24 -6.20 -18.09 4.26
CA LYS A 24 -6.15 -16.74 3.69
C LYS A 24 -4.78 -16.41 3.10
N GLN A 25 -3.70 -16.73 3.79
CA GLN A 25 -2.34 -16.58 3.26
C GLN A 25 -2.16 -17.34 1.95
N HIS A 26 -2.65 -18.58 1.86
CA HIS A 26 -2.58 -19.35 0.63
C HIS A 26 -3.37 -18.68 -0.51
N GLN A 27 -4.60 -18.23 -0.25
CA GLN A 27 -5.42 -17.52 -1.23
C GLN A 27 -4.74 -16.24 -1.73
N VAL A 28 -4.22 -15.43 -0.81
CA VAL A 28 -3.49 -14.19 -1.12
C VAL A 28 -2.20 -14.48 -1.91
N SER A 29 -1.51 -15.58 -1.61
CA SER A 29 -0.30 -16.01 -2.35
C SER A 29 -0.61 -16.33 -3.81
N VAL A 30 -1.71 -17.05 -4.09
CA VAL A 30 -2.14 -17.37 -5.45
C VAL A 30 -2.41 -16.09 -6.26
N ILE A 31 -3.09 -15.12 -5.66
CA ILE A 31 -3.38 -13.84 -6.32
C ILE A 31 -2.09 -13.05 -6.54
N ALA A 32 -1.21 -12.99 -5.55
CA ALA A 32 0.08 -12.31 -5.65
C ALA A 32 0.96 -12.89 -6.77
N ASP A 33 0.96 -14.21 -6.94
CA ASP A 33 1.67 -14.87 -8.04
C ASP A 33 1.04 -14.58 -9.41
N ALA A 34 -0.29 -14.51 -9.50
CA ALA A 34 -0.98 -14.12 -10.73
C ALA A 34 -0.65 -12.68 -11.16
N ILE A 35 -0.55 -11.75 -10.20
CA ILE A 35 -0.07 -10.37 -10.46
C ILE A 35 1.38 -10.40 -10.93
N ARG A 36 2.25 -11.11 -10.20
CA ARG A 36 3.70 -11.18 -10.47
C ARG A 36 4.02 -11.74 -11.86
N THR A 37 3.25 -12.72 -12.30
CA THR A 37 3.42 -13.37 -13.61
C THR A 37 2.72 -12.64 -14.75
N GLY A 38 1.96 -11.58 -14.44
CA GLY A 38 1.17 -10.83 -15.43
C GLY A 38 -0.08 -11.58 -15.91
N ALA A 39 -0.48 -12.66 -15.25
CA ALA A 39 -1.70 -13.40 -15.56
C ALA A 39 -2.97 -12.56 -15.30
N ILE A 40 -2.89 -11.60 -14.37
CA ILE A 40 -3.90 -10.56 -14.14
C ILE A 40 -3.21 -9.19 -14.02
N SER A 41 -3.96 -8.12 -14.32
CA SER A 41 -3.46 -6.75 -14.13
C SER A 41 -3.36 -6.39 -12.64
N GLU A 42 -2.56 -5.37 -12.31
CA GLU A 42 -2.45 -4.88 -10.92
C GLU A 42 -3.80 -4.39 -10.37
N ALA A 43 -4.57 -3.64 -11.18
CA ALA A 43 -5.89 -3.16 -10.78
C ALA A 43 -6.87 -4.31 -10.49
N GLN A 44 -6.86 -5.36 -11.32
CA GLN A 44 -7.67 -6.55 -11.08
C GLN A 44 -7.16 -7.33 -9.86
N GLY A 45 -5.84 -7.43 -9.69
CA GLY A 45 -5.19 -8.04 -8.54
C GLY A 45 -5.57 -7.37 -7.23
N LEU A 46 -5.57 -6.04 -7.18
CA LEU A 46 -5.96 -5.25 -6.01
C LEU A 46 -7.41 -5.54 -5.58
N LEU A 47 -8.34 -5.62 -6.54
CA LEU A 47 -9.73 -5.98 -6.27
C LEU A 47 -9.84 -7.40 -5.67
N GLN A 48 -9.11 -8.36 -6.22
CA GLN A 48 -9.11 -9.74 -5.71
C GLN A 48 -8.45 -9.86 -4.34
N LEU A 49 -7.35 -9.14 -4.10
CA LEU A 49 -6.66 -9.10 -2.82
C LEU A 49 -7.55 -8.52 -1.73
N ASN A 50 -8.20 -7.38 -1.99
CA ASN A 50 -9.13 -6.77 -1.03
C ASN A 50 -10.33 -7.66 -0.73
N LYS A 51 -10.81 -8.43 -1.70
CA LYS A 51 -11.86 -9.43 -1.47
C LYS A 51 -11.35 -10.62 -0.64
N ALA A 52 -10.12 -11.09 -0.88
CA ALA A 52 -9.52 -12.18 -0.11
C ALA A 52 -9.25 -11.77 1.34
N LEU A 53 -8.86 -10.51 1.56
CA LEU A 53 -8.56 -9.89 2.85
C LEU A 53 -9.79 -9.23 3.50
N GLU A 54 -11.00 -9.49 3.00
CA GLU A 54 -12.23 -8.97 3.60
C GLU A 54 -12.29 -9.35 5.09
N HIS A 55 -12.55 -8.36 5.95
CA HIS A 55 -12.52 -8.46 7.42
C HIS A 55 -11.13 -8.59 8.07
N TYR A 56 -10.05 -8.54 7.29
CA TYR A 56 -8.67 -8.45 7.79
C TYR A 56 -8.12 -7.05 7.51
N SER A 57 -7.69 -6.80 6.28
CA SER A 57 -7.02 -5.57 5.86
C SER A 57 -7.61 -5.07 4.56
N ARG A 58 -7.61 -3.75 4.38
CA ARG A 58 -7.94 -3.12 3.11
C ARG A 58 -6.72 -2.39 2.57
N ILE A 59 -6.35 -2.72 1.35
CA ILE A 59 -5.34 -2.00 0.58
C ILE A 59 -6.06 -0.87 -0.14
N GLU A 60 -5.91 0.35 0.37
CA GLU A 60 -6.53 1.55 -0.19
C GLU A 60 -5.68 2.19 -1.29
N TRP A 61 -4.36 1.98 -1.25
CA TRP A 61 -3.43 2.47 -2.25
C TRP A 61 -2.37 1.43 -2.60
N TRP A 62 -1.95 1.43 -3.86
CA TRP A 62 -0.94 0.53 -4.42
C TRP A 62 -0.09 1.31 -5.43
N GLY A 63 1.19 1.48 -5.12
CA GLY A 63 2.10 2.19 -6.00
C GLY A 63 3.54 2.19 -5.51
N THR A 64 4.35 3.06 -6.09
CA THR A 64 5.74 3.28 -5.70
C THR A 64 5.87 4.60 -4.96
N LEU A 65 6.92 4.74 -4.15
CA LEU A 65 7.27 6.02 -3.53
C LEU A 65 7.43 7.14 -4.58
N GLU A 66 7.92 6.79 -5.76
CA GLU A 66 8.04 7.72 -6.90
C GLU A 66 6.67 8.18 -7.40
N ALA A 67 5.72 7.25 -7.61
CA ALA A 67 4.35 7.59 -8.00
C ALA A 67 3.66 8.48 -6.95
N LEU A 68 3.93 8.19 -5.66
CA LEU A 68 3.40 8.95 -4.54
C LEU A 68 3.96 10.37 -4.51
N THR A 69 5.27 10.54 -4.68
CA THR A 69 5.94 11.86 -4.72
C THR A 69 5.63 12.65 -5.99
N ALA A 70 5.28 11.99 -7.09
CA ALA A 70 4.88 12.63 -8.33
C ALA A 70 3.40 13.05 -8.37
N GLY A 71 2.59 12.70 -7.36
CA GLY A 71 1.16 13.03 -7.32
C GLY A 71 0.36 12.35 -8.44
N GLN A 72 0.77 11.15 -8.85
CA GLN A 72 0.27 10.47 -10.04
C GLN A 72 -1.24 10.16 -9.96
N ASP A 73 -1.76 9.91 -8.76
CA ASP A 73 -3.19 9.65 -8.49
C ASP A 73 -3.76 10.58 -7.41
N ASP A 74 -5.08 10.51 -7.17
CA ASP A 74 -5.76 11.37 -6.19
C ASP A 74 -5.29 11.12 -4.76
N PHE A 75 -4.93 9.89 -4.41
CA PHE A 75 -4.40 9.56 -3.09
C PHE A 75 -3.02 10.19 -2.92
N ALA A 76 -2.13 10.04 -3.90
CA ALA A 76 -0.81 10.67 -3.93
C ALA A 76 -0.90 12.19 -3.78
N ARG A 77 -1.84 12.84 -4.49
CA ARG A 77 -2.09 14.29 -4.34
C ARG A 77 -2.55 14.67 -2.94
N GLN A 78 -3.41 13.86 -2.32
CA GLN A 78 -3.87 14.09 -0.94
C GLN A 78 -2.72 13.95 0.07
N VAL A 79 -1.88 12.91 -0.06
CA VAL A 79 -0.73 12.69 0.83
C VAL A 79 0.29 13.82 0.68
N ILE A 80 0.58 14.27 -0.54
CA ILE A 80 1.45 15.44 -0.77
C ILE A 80 0.83 16.68 -0.10
N SER A 81 -0.45 16.97 -0.34
CA SER A 81 -1.11 18.15 0.23
C SER A 81 -1.09 18.14 1.77
N ALA A 82 -1.26 16.97 2.39
CA ALA A 82 -1.18 16.82 3.84
C ALA A 82 0.23 17.13 4.37
N PHE A 83 1.26 16.59 3.72
CA PHE A 83 2.66 16.89 4.06
C PHE A 83 3.02 18.36 3.88
N GLU A 84 2.62 18.98 2.77
CA GLU A 84 2.87 20.40 2.50
C GLU A 84 2.21 21.31 3.54
N THR A 85 1.03 20.90 4.03
CA THR A 85 0.32 21.60 5.11
C THR A 85 1.09 21.51 6.43
N GLU A 86 1.68 20.36 6.73
CA GLU A 86 2.44 20.12 7.97
C GLU A 86 3.80 20.83 7.97
N GLN A 87 4.52 20.76 6.85
CA GLN A 87 5.85 21.35 6.71
C GLN A 87 5.82 22.85 6.37
N GLY A 88 4.67 23.36 5.92
CA GLY A 88 4.49 24.77 5.56
C GLY A 88 5.20 25.18 4.26
N HIS A 89 5.68 24.22 3.47
CA HIS A 89 6.32 24.48 2.18
C HIS A 89 6.07 23.33 1.18
N PRO A 90 6.02 23.63 -0.14
CA PRO A 90 5.73 22.62 -1.17
C PRO A 90 6.78 21.49 -1.24
N LEU A 91 6.34 20.31 -1.65
CA LEU A 91 7.24 19.20 -1.97
C LEU A 91 7.88 19.45 -3.34
N SER A 92 9.20 19.55 -3.39
CA SER A 92 9.93 19.72 -4.65
C SER A 92 10.12 18.37 -5.34
N VAL A 93 9.99 18.34 -6.68
CA VAL A 93 10.36 17.17 -7.50
C VAL A 93 11.45 17.63 -8.49
N PRO A 94 12.68 17.05 -8.46
CA PRO A 94 13.11 15.95 -7.60
C PRO A 94 13.24 16.36 -6.12
N VAL A 95 12.90 15.41 -5.23
CA VAL A 95 12.93 15.62 -3.78
C VAL A 95 14.38 15.73 -3.30
N SER A 96 14.71 16.82 -2.61
CA SER A 96 16.04 17.00 -1.99
C SER A 96 16.25 16.01 -0.83
N GLU A 97 17.50 15.64 -0.50
CA GLU A 97 17.79 14.72 0.62
C GLU A 97 17.16 15.12 1.97
N PRO A 98 17.17 16.41 2.38
CA PRO A 98 16.48 16.84 3.60
C PRO A 98 14.96 16.63 3.54
N GLN A 99 14.32 17.00 2.42
CA GLN A 99 12.89 16.77 2.22
C GLN A 99 12.55 15.28 2.12
N ARG A 100 13.45 14.47 1.57
CA ARG A 100 13.28 13.03 1.45
C ARG A 100 13.23 12.36 2.82
N SER A 101 14.11 12.77 3.73
CA SER A 101 14.11 12.28 5.11
C SER A 101 12.83 12.67 5.85
N ALA A 102 12.39 13.93 5.72
CA ALA A 102 11.14 14.40 6.32
C ALA A 102 9.91 13.68 5.73
N TRP A 103 9.91 13.46 4.41
CA TRP A 103 8.85 12.76 3.69
C TRP A 103 8.75 11.29 4.12
N LEU A 104 9.86 10.56 4.21
CA LEU A 104 9.86 9.18 4.67
C LEU A 104 9.41 9.06 6.14
N ALA A 105 9.79 10.01 6.99
CA ALA A 105 9.30 10.05 8.37
C ALA A 105 7.79 10.27 8.43
N PHE A 106 7.26 11.23 7.66
CA PHE A 106 5.83 11.50 7.54
C PHE A 106 5.05 10.28 7.02
N LEU A 107 5.56 9.58 6.00
CA LEU A 107 4.93 8.37 5.49
C LEU A 107 4.87 7.24 6.52
N GLY A 108 5.85 7.18 7.43
CA GLY A 108 5.83 6.25 8.57
C GLY A 108 4.58 6.42 9.44
N ASP A 109 4.09 7.64 9.62
CA ASP A 109 2.85 7.92 10.36
C ASP A 109 1.57 7.47 9.61
N TYR A 110 1.67 7.29 8.29
CA TYR A 110 0.60 6.72 7.44
C TYR A 110 0.70 5.20 7.29
N GLY A 111 1.71 4.56 7.90
CA GLY A 111 1.98 3.13 7.73
C GLY A 111 2.50 2.75 6.34
N LEU A 112 3.12 3.70 5.63
CA LEU A 112 3.69 3.56 4.28
C LEU A 112 5.22 3.48 4.28
#